data_AF-A0A3A9IYT4-F1
#
_entry.id   AF-A0A3A9IYT4-F1
#
_cell.length_a   1.000
_cell.length_b   1.000
_cell.length_c   1.000
_cell.angle_alpha   90.00
_cell.angle_beta   90.00
_cell.angle_gamma   90.00
#
_symmetry.space_group_name_H-M   'P 1'
#
loop_
_entity.id
_entity.type
_entity.pdbx_description
1 polymer ?
#
loop_
_entity_poly.entity_id
_entity_poly.type
_entity_poly.pdbx_seq_one_letter_code
_entity_poly.pdbx_strand_id
1 'polypeptide(L)' 'MDLAALGGPFVEAFDATRMPMAISDPNVAGNPIIYCNAAFLQMCGYDRKEVLGQDYFFLIG' A
#
# COMPACT_ATOMS: atom_id res chain seq x y z
N MET A 1 1.54 -2.66 12.30
CA MET A 1 2.02 -4.04 11.98
C MET A 1 2.57 -3.97 10.58
N ASP A 2 3.83 -4.34 10.34
CA ASP A 2 4.40 -4.35 8.99
C ASP A 2 3.83 -5.55 8.22
N LEU A 3 2.96 -5.29 7.24
CA LEU A 3 2.34 -6.34 6.44
C LEU A 3 3.36 -7.05 5.55
N ALA A 4 4.46 -6.40 5.19
CA ALA A 4 5.55 -7.03 4.45
C ALA A 4 6.30 -8.05 5.33
N ALA A 5 6.33 -7.84 6.65
CA ALA A 5 6.90 -8.78 7.62
C ALA A 5 5.98 -9.96 7.96
N LEU A 6 4.69 -9.87 7.62
CA LEU A 6 3.71 -10.93 7.91
C LEU A 6 3.91 -12.16 7.02
N GLY A 7 4.38 -12.00 5.79
CA GLY A 7 4.58 -13.09 4.83
C GLY A 7 3.33 -13.97 4.63
N GLY A 8 3.47 -15.02 3.84
CA GLY A 8 2.44 -16.05 3.69
C GLY A 8 1.38 -15.79 2.61
N PRO A 9 0.43 -16.72 2.46
CA PRO A 9 -0.34 -16.91 1.23
C PRO A 9 -1.25 -15.72 0.87
N PHE A 10 -1.67 -14.93 1.86
CA PHE A 10 -2.47 -13.74 1.61
C PHE A 10 -1.65 -12.58 1.04
N VAL A 11 -0.44 -12.34 1.56
CA VAL A 11 0.46 -11.29 1.06
C VAL A 11 0.92 -11.67 -0.35
N GLU A 12 1.25 -12.94 -0.57
CA GLU A 12 1.62 -13.45 -1.90
C GLU A 12 0.48 -13.31 -2.93
N ALA A 13 -0.75 -13.66 -2.55
CA ALA A 13 -1.91 -13.48 -3.44
C ALA A 13 -2.17 -11.99 -3.72
N PHE A 14 -1.94 -11.12 -2.74
CA PHE A 14 -2.10 -9.67 -2.87
C PHE A 14 -1.02 -9.06 -3.79
N ASP A 15 0.20 -9.57 -3.77
CA ASP A 15 1.27 -9.15 -4.69
C ASP A 15 1.14 -9.74 -6.09
N ALA A 16 0.58 -10.95 -6.22
CA ALA A 16 0.40 -11.62 -7.51
C ALA A 16 -0.72 -11.03 -8.38
N THR A 17 -1.67 -10.30 -7.77
CA THR A 17 -2.78 -9.70 -8.52
C THR A 17 -2.32 -8.53 -9.39
N ARG A 18 -2.96 -8.38 -10.55
CA ARG A 18 -2.78 -7.20 -11.43
C ARG A 18 -3.68 -6.03 -11.04
N MET A 19 -4.53 -6.19 -10.03
CA MET A 19 -5.35 -5.10 -9.52
C MET A 19 -4.49 -4.18 -8.64
N PRO A 20 -4.52 -2.87 -8.86
CA PRO A 20 -3.94 -1.89 -7.94
C PRO A 20 -4.58 -1.99 -6.55
N MET A 21 -3.79 -2.28 -5.53
CA MET A 21 -4.29 -2.44 -4.16
C MET A 21 -3.34 -1.81 -3.13
N ALA A 22 -3.93 -1.19 -2.10
CA ALA A 22 -3.24 -0.60 -0.95
C ALA A 22 -4.01 -0.86 0.35
N ILE A 23 -3.29 -0.86 1.48
CA ILE A 23 -3.80 -1.08 2.83
C ILE A 23 -3.32 0.08 3.70
N SER A 24 -4.21 0.64 4.51
CA SER A 24 -3.90 1.70 5.48
C SER A 24 -4.17 1.26 6.91
N ASP A 25 -3.63 2.03 7.86
CA ASP A 25 -3.90 1.85 9.29
C ASP A 25 -4.84 2.95 9.81
N PRO A 26 -6.13 2.65 10.05
CA PRO A 26 -7.09 3.65 10.55
C PRO A 26 -6.86 4.01 12.03
N ASN A 27 -6.01 3.28 12.75
CA ASN A 27 -5.68 3.60 14.15
C ASN A 27 -4.63 4.71 14.27
N VAL A 28 -3.98 5.06 13.17
CA VAL A 28 -3.01 6.15 13.10
C VAL A 28 -3.68 7.37 12.47
N ALA A 29 -3.51 8.54 13.09
CA ALA A 29 -4.04 9.79 12.57
C ALA A 29 -3.54 10.03 11.13
N GLY A 30 -4.45 10.44 10.24
CA GLY A 30 -4.18 10.55 8.79
C GLY A 30 -4.53 9.30 7.98
N ASN A 31 -4.74 8.15 8.65
CA ASN A 31 -4.99 6.86 8.01
C ASN A 31 -3.92 6.52 6.95
N PRO A 32 -2.64 6.46 7.36
CA PRO A 32 -1.53 6.33 6.44
C PRO A 32 -1.53 4.96 5.74
N ILE A 33 -1.07 4.94 4.49
CA ILE A 33 -0.86 3.72 3.72
C ILE A 33 0.31 2.95 4.33
N ILE A 34 0.06 1.72 4.78
CA ILE A 34 1.06 0.84 5.41
C ILE A 34 1.55 -0.26 4.47
N TYR A 35 0.84 -0.52 3.37
CA TYR A 35 1.25 -1.48 2.36
C TYR A 35 0.58 -1.18 1.01
N CYS A 36 1.25 -1.50 -0.08
CA CYS A 36 0.74 -1.45 -1.44
C CYS A 36 1.40 -2.52 -2.30
N ASN A 37 0.74 -2.97 -3.38
CA ASN A 37 1.34 -3.92 -4.33
C ASN A 37 2.02 -3.22 -5.51
N ALA A 38 2.77 -3.98 -6.31
CA ALA A 38 3.47 -3.43 -7.48
C ALA A 38 2.51 -2.80 -8.51
N ALA A 39 1.31 -3.38 -8.69
CA ALA A 39 0.30 -2.85 -9.60
C ALA A 39 -0.18 -1.45 -9.18
N PHE A 40 -0.31 -1.19 -7.88
CA PHE A 40 -0.64 0.13 -7.34
C PHE A 40 0.45 1.16 -7.65
N LEU A 41 1.72 0.82 -7.38
CA LEU A 41 2.85 1.70 -7.66
C LEU A 41 2.95 2.03 -9.15
N GLN A 42 2.73 1.04 -10.01
CA GLN A 42 2.72 1.25 -11.46
C GLN A 42 1.56 2.16 -11.91
N MET A 43 0.38 2.04 -11.28
CA MET A 43 -0.79 2.86 -11.60
C MET A 43 -0.57 4.32 -11.21
N CYS A 44 -0.05 4.58 -10.01
CA CYS A 44 0.11 5.94 -9.50
C CYS A 44 1.42 6.62 -9.96
N GLY A 45 2.41 5.84 -10.37
CA GLY A 45 3.70 6.36 -10.86
C GLY A 45 4.66 6.81 -9.76
N TYR A 46 4.34 6.54 -8.48
CA TYR A 46 5.19 6.85 -7.33
C TYR A 46 6.00 5.64 -6.87
N ASP A 47 7.18 5.90 -6.30
CA ASP A 47 7.95 4.87 -5.61
C ASP A 47 7.27 4.48 -4.28
N ARG A 48 7.52 3.23 -3.84
CA ARG A 48 7.01 2.73 -2.56
C ARG A 48 7.37 3.65 -1.38
N LYS A 49 8.57 4.22 -1.36
CA LYS A 49 9.04 5.14 -0.31
C LYS A 49 8.25 6.46 -0.26
N GLU A 50 7.64 6.86 -1.37
CA GLU A 50 6.84 8.07 -1.49
C GLU A 50 5.39 7.81 -1.07
N VAL A 51 4.92 6.57 -1.24
CA VAL A 51 3.54 6.15 -0.93
C VAL A 51 3.38 5.73 0.54
N LEU A 52 4.31 4.95 1.07
CA LEU A 52 4.19 4.43 2.44
C LEU A 52 4.25 5.57 3.46
N GLY A 53 3.33 5.56 4.42
CA GLY A 53 3.19 6.59 5.44
C GLY A 53 2.39 7.82 5.00
N GLN A 54 1.98 7.92 3.73
CA GLN A 54 1.12 9.00 3.25
C GLN A 54 -0.35 8.73 3.54
N ASP A 55 -1.11 9.80 3.77
CA ASP A 55 -2.56 9.77 3.85
C ASP A 55 -3.16 9.44 2.47
N TYR A 56 -4.35 8.83 2.45
CA TYR A 56 -5.02 8.45 1.19
C TYR A 56 -5.29 9.62 0.23
N PHE A 57 -5.41 10.84 0.75
CA PHE A 57 -5.64 12.05 -0.05
C PHE A 57 -4.42 12.47 -0.88
N PHE A 58 -3.23 11.91 -0.61
CA PHE A 58 -2.00 12.19 -1.36
C PHE A 58 -2.16 12.03 -2.89
N LEU A 59 -3.00 11.10 -3.34
CA LEU A 59 -3.24 10.85 -4.77
C LEU A 59 -4.07 11.93 -5.47
N ILE A 60 -4.72 12.83 -4.73
CA ILE A 60 -5.72 13.76 -5.27
C ILE A 60 -5.13 15.16 -5.50
N GLY A 61 -4.05 15.51 -4.80
CA GLY A 61 -3.49 16.86 -4.81
C GLY A 61 -4.28 17.81 -3.91
#